data_AF-A0A3M2BRL1-F1
#
_entry.id   AF-A0A3M2BRL1-F1
#
_cell.length_a   1.000
_cell.length_b   1.000
_cell.length_c   1.000
_cell.angle_alpha   90.00
_cell.angle_beta   90.00
_cell.angle_gamma   90.00
#
_symmetry.space_group_name_H-M   'P 1'
#
loop_
_entity.id
_entity.type
_entity.pdbx_description
1 polymer ?
#
loop_
_entity_poly.entity_id
_entity_poly.type
_entity_poly.pdbx_seq_one_letter_code
_entity_poly.pdbx_strand_id
1 'polypeptide(L)'
;MKPDLLRSVFNTGGMTLISRILGFARDILLARLFGAGVGSDAFFVAFKIPNFLRRLFAEGAFSQAFVPVVSEYQAQRSHDEVRTLISHVMAAMVLVLSVITTVGMLLAPLLIWIFAPGFGDEP
;
A
#
# COMPACT_ATOMS: atom_id res chain seq x y z
N MET A 1 -12.95 -24.01 -18.67
CA MET A 1 -11.96 -23.12 -18.02
C MET A 1 -10.74 -23.96 -17.68
N LYS A 2 -9.52 -23.55 -18.06
CA LYS A 2 -8.32 -24.37 -17.79
C LYS A 2 -8.15 -24.56 -16.27
N PRO A 3 -7.80 -25.77 -15.77
CA PRO A 3 -7.69 -26.04 -14.33
C PRO A 3 -6.72 -25.09 -13.60
N ASP A 4 -5.71 -24.56 -14.29
CA ASP A 4 -4.76 -23.58 -13.74
C ASP A 4 -5.40 -22.22 -13.42
N LEU A 5 -6.39 -21.79 -14.20
CA LEU A 5 -7.11 -20.53 -13.95
C LEU A 5 -8.00 -20.64 -12.71
N LEU A 6 -8.68 -21.79 -12.55
CA LEU A 6 -9.49 -22.07 -11.36
C LEU A 6 -8.64 -22.03 -10.08
N ARG A 7 -7.44 -22.61 -10.13
CA ARG A 7 -6.49 -22.61 -9.01
C ARG A 7 -5.98 -21.21 -8.68
N SER A 8 -5.67 -20.39 -9.70
CA SER A 8 -5.22 -19.00 -9.51
C SER A 8 -6.30 -18.10 -8.91
N VAL A 9 -7.55 -18.24 -9.39
CA VAL A 9 -8.70 -17.49 -8.86
C VAL A 9 -8.97 -17.90 -7.41
N PHE A 10 -8.94 -19.20 -7.11
CA PHE A 10 -9.15 -19.68 -5.75
C PHE A 10 -8.05 -19.21 -4.80
N ASN A 11 -6.78 -19.22 -5.22
CA ASN A 11 -5.67 -18.77 -4.38
C ASN A 11 -5.74 -17.26 -4.09
N THR A 12 -5.96 -16.45 -5.13
CA THR A 12 -6.06 -14.99 -4.99
C THR A 12 -7.31 -14.59 -4.20
N GLY A 13 -8.44 -15.24 -4.47
CA GLY A 13 -9.69 -15.03 -3.74
C GLY A 13 -9.59 -15.45 -2.28
N GLY A 14 -8.94 -16.58 -1.98
CA GLY A 14 -8.65 -17.04 -0.62
C GLY A 14 -7.78 -16.06 0.15
N MET A 15 -6.67 -15.60 -0.45
CA MET A 15 -5.80 -14.57 0.13
C MET A 15 -6.55 -13.25 0.38
N THR A 16 -7.45 -12.87 -0.53
CA THR A 16 -8.29 -11.68 -0.38
C THR A 16 -9.28 -11.83 0.77
N LEU A 17 -9.92 -12.99 0.92
CA LEU A 17 -10.87 -13.28 2.00
C LEU A 17 -10.17 -13.26 3.36
N ILE A 18 -9.01 -13.90 3.47
CA ILE A 18 -8.19 -13.88 4.69
C ILE A 18 -7.84 -12.44 5.06
N SER A 19 -7.38 -11.64 4.09
CA SER A 19 -7.05 -10.24 4.32
C SER A 19 -8.24 -9.42 4.82
N ARG A 20 -9.45 -9.68 4.29
CA ARG A 20 -10.69 -9.04 4.74
C ARG A 20 -11.09 -9.46 6.16
N ILE A 21 -10.97 -10.74 6.49
CA ILE A 21 -11.27 -11.25 7.83
C ILE A 21 -10.30 -10.65 8.86
N LEU A 22 -9.00 -10.58 8.54
CA LEU A 22 -7.99 -9.95 9.39
C LEU A 22 -8.25 -8.45 9.56
N GLY A 23 -8.65 -7.75 8.49
CA GLY A 23 -9.08 -6.36 8.57
C GLY A 23 -10.29 -6.16 9.47
N PHE A 24 -11.29 -7.03 9.35
CA PHE A 24 -12.48 -6.99 10.21
C PHE A 24 -12.16 -7.28 11.68
N ALA A 25 -11.27 -8.24 11.94
CA ALA A 25 -10.79 -8.53 13.28
C ALA A 25 -10.06 -7.31 13.89
N ARG A 26 -9.22 -6.62 13.10
CA ARG A 26 -8.58 -5.36 13.51
C ARG A 26 -9.64 -4.32 13.89
N ASP A 27 -10.66 -4.15 13.08
CA ASP A 27 -11.69 -3.14 13.33
C ASP A 27 -12.51 -3.47 14.60
N ILE A 28 -12.81 -4.75 14.87
CA ILE A 28 -13.41 -5.20 16.15
C ILE A 28 -12.49 -4.87 17.34
N LEU A 29 -11.19 -5.14 17.22
CA LEU A 29 -10.24 -4.85 18.30
C LEU A 29 -10.14 -3.35 18.56
N LEU A 30 -10.08 -2.52 17.52
CA LEU A 30 -10.07 -1.06 17.67
C LEU A 30 -11.35 -0.57 18.36
N ALA A 31 -12.52 -1.06 17.95
CA ALA A 31 -13.78 -0.71 18.57
C ALA A 31 -13.87 -1.16 20.04
N ARG A 32 -13.31 -2.32 20.40
CA ARG A 32 -13.30 -2.80 21.79
C ARG A 32 -12.29 -2.08 22.68
N LEU A 33 -11.11 -1.74 22.15
CA LEU A 33 -10.02 -1.14 22.93
C LEU A 33 -10.17 0.38 23.05
N PHE A 34 -10.58 1.06 21.97
CA PHE A 34 -10.67 2.52 21.92
C PHE A 34 -12.11 3.05 21.94
N GLY A 35 -13.12 2.23 21.64
CA GLY A 35 -14.50 2.68 21.50
C GLY A 35 -14.69 3.63 20.30
N ALA A 36 -15.76 4.42 20.34
CA ALA A 36 -15.95 5.56 19.45
C ALA A 36 -15.48 6.83 20.16
N GLY A 37 -14.20 7.17 19.99
CA GLY A 37 -13.59 8.33 20.66
C GLY A 37 -12.31 8.80 19.98
N VAL A 38 -11.66 9.81 20.57
CA VAL A 38 -10.51 10.52 19.95
C VAL A 38 -9.39 9.57 19.52
N GLY A 39 -9.16 8.48 20.26
CA GLY A 39 -8.14 7.47 19.93
C GLY A 39 -8.42 6.68 18.64
N SER A 40 -9.69 6.30 18.39
CA SER A 40 -10.07 5.60 17.15
C SER A 40 -9.97 6.54 15.95
N ASP A 41 -10.35 7.80 16.12
CA ASP A 41 -10.34 8.79 15.05
C ASP A 41 -8.91 9.17 14.66
N ALA A 42 -8.02 9.37 15.64
CA ALA A 42 -6.59 9.58 15.42
C ALA A 42 -5.95 8.40 14.65
N PHE A 43 -6.29 7.16 15.01
CA PHE A 43 -5.82 5.98 14.30
C PHE A 43 -6.29 5.96 12.85
N PHE A 44 -7.58 6.23 12.58
CA PHE A 44 -8.11 6.21 11.22
C PHE A 44 -7.52 7.33 10.35
N VAL A 45 -7.33 8.52 10.90
CA VAL A 45 -6.63 9.63 10.21
C VAL A 45 -5.19 9.24 9.88
N ALA A 46 -4.44 8.77 10.88
CA ALA A 46 -3.04 8.35 10.69
C ALA A 46 -2.93 7.22 9.67
N PHE A 47 -3.86 6.27 9.66
CA PHE A 47 -3.87 5.14 8.72
C PHE A 47 -4.23 5.56 7.28
N LYS A 48 -4.98 6.67 7.10
CA LYS A 48 -5.44 7.13 5.78
C LYS A 48 -4.31 7.68 4.92
N ILE A 49 -3.38 8.41 5.52
CA ILE A 49 -2.25 9.07 4.83
C ILE A 49 -1.38 8.04 4.06
N PRO A 50 -0.80 7.01 4.69
CA PRO A 50 0.02 6.03 3.98
C PRO A 50 -0.80 5.19 3.00
N ASN A 51 -2.08 4.90 3.30
CA ASN A 51 -2.95 4.20 2.35
C ASN A 51 -3.22 5.02 1.09
N PHE A 52 -3.44 6.32 1.22
CA PHE A 52 -3.59 7.19 0.05
C PHE A 52 -2.36 7.13 -0.86
N LEU A 53 -1.16 7.25 -0.28
CA LEU A 53 0.10 7.14 -1.03
C LEU A 53 0.26 5.76 -1.69
N ARG A 54 -0.06 4.68 -0.97
CA ARG A 54 -0.06 3.30 -1.51
C ARG A 54 -0.99 3.17 -2.73
N ARG A 55 -2.19 3.75 -2.67
CA ARG A 55 -3.14 3.73 -3.80
C ARG A 55 -2.62 4.53 -4.99
N LEU A 56 -2.01 5.70 -4.76
CA LEU A 56 -1.50 6.58 -5.80
C LEU A 56 -0.30 5.96 -6.54
N PHE A 57 0.67 5.43 -5.79
CA PHE A 57 1.93 4.97 -6.36
C PHE A 57 1.95 3.48 -6.71
N ALA A 58 1.31 2.62 -5.92
CA ALA A 58 1.53 1.17 -6.02
C ALA A 58 0.36 0.40 -6.68
N GLU A 59 -0.89 0.73 -6.37
CA GLU A 59 -2.04 -0.10 -6.81
C GLU A 59 -2.37 0.03 -8.31
N GLY A 60 -2.08 1.17 -8.95
CA GLY A 60 -2.49 1.43 -10.33
C GLY A 60 -1.34 1.77 -11.27
N ALA A 61 -0.68 2.91 -11.04
CA ALA A 61 0.30 3.45 -11.97
C ALA A 61 1.54 2.57 -12.12
N PHE A 62 2.08 2.05 -11.00
CA PHE A 62 3.28 1.23 -11.03
C PHE A 62 3.05 -0.11 -11.76
N SER A 63 2.04 -0.90 -11.38
CA SER A 63 1.79 -2.20 -12.02
C SER A 63 1.48 -2.08 -13.50
N GLN A 64 0.76 -1.02 -13.92
CA GLN A 64 0.47 -0.76 -15.33
C GLN A 64 1.71 -0.44 -16.16
N ALA A 65 2.69 0.26 -15.60
CA ALA A 65 3.95 0.58 -16.30
C ALA A 65 4.98 -0.55 -16.17
N PHE A 66 5.09 -1.17 -15.00
CA PHE A 66 6.13 -2.14 -14.67
C PHE A 66 5.92 -3.49 -15.36
N VAL A 67 4.70 -4.03 -15.33
CA VAL A 67 4.43 -5.37 -15.86
C VAL A 67 4.74 -5.46 -17.36
N PRO A 68 4.29 -4.53 -18.23
CA PRO A 68 4.61 -4.58 -19.66
C PRO A 68 6.11 -4.48 -19.93
N VAL A 69 6.83 -3.58 -19.23
CA VAL A 69 8.27 -3.38 -19.41
C VAL A 69 9.06 -4.62 -19.03
N VAL A 70 8.70 -5.26 -17.91
CA VAL A 70 9.36 -6.52 -17.49
C VAL A 70 9.03 -7.66 -18.44
N SER A 71 7.78 -7.75 -18.93
CA SER A 71 7.39 -8.76 -19.92
C SER A 71 8.15 -8.59 -21.25
N GLU A 72 8.37 -7.35 -21.70
CA GLU A 72 9.17 -7.07 -22.89
C GLU A 72 10.63 -7.47 -22.71
N TYR A 73 11.24 -7.11 -21.57
CA TYR A 73 12.60 -7.50 -21.23
C TYR A 73 12.75 -9.02 -21.15
N GLN A 74 11.79 -9.73 -20.56
CA GLN A 74 11.82 -11.19 -20.50
C GLN A 74 11.76 -11.85 -21.89
N ALA A 75 11.09 -11.22 -22.86
CA ALA A 75 10.96 -11.75 -24.21
C ALA A 75 12.21 -11.51 -25.08
N GLN A 76 12.95 -10.42 -24.82
CA GLN A 76 14.01 -9.95 -25.73
C GLN A 76 15.42 -10.04 -25.14
N ARG A 77 15.56 -10.18 -23.82
CA ARG A 77 16.83 -10.02 -23.10
C ARG A 77 17.19 -11.25 -22.28
N SER A 78 18.45 -11.32 -21.85
CA SER A 78 18.93 -12.38 -20.97
C SER A 78 18.29 -12.27 -19.57
N HIS A 79 18.25 -13.40 -18.86
CA HIS A 79 17.76 -13.43 -17.47
C HIS A 79 18.52 -12.46 -16.54
N ASP A 80 19.82 -12.26 -16.78
CA ASP A 80 20.64 -11.35 -15.99
C ASP A 80 20.28 -9.88 -16.24
N GLU A 81 19.97 -9.51 -17.48
CA GLU A 81 19.48 -8.17 -17.82
C GLU A 81 18.11 -7.90 -17.17
N VAL A 82 17.19 -8.88 -17.17
CA VAL A 82 15.90 -8.77 -16.48
C VAL A 82 16.11 -8.60 -14.98
N ARG A 83 16.98 -9.40 -14.36
CA ARG A 83 17.30 -9.30 -12.93
C ARG A 83 17.89 -7.94 -12.58
N THR A 84 18.76 -7.42 -13.44
CA THR A 84 19.38 -6.10 -13.29
C THR A 84 18.34 -4.98 -13.43
N LEU A 85 17.41 -5.08 -14.38
CA LEU A 85 16.30 -4.13 -14.47
C LEU A 85 15.47 -4.12 -13.19
N ILE A 86 15.04 -5.29 -12.72
CA ILE A 86 14.22 -5.42 -11.51
C ILE A 86 14.97 -4.87 -10.29
N SER A 87 16.25 -5.16 -10.14
CA SER A 87 17.03 -4.64 -9.00
C SER A 87 17.11 -3.12 -8.99
N HIS A 88 17.34 -2.48 -10.15
CA HIS A 88 17.36 -1.02 -10.26
C HIS A 88 15.98 -0.40 -9.97
N VAL A 89 14.91 -0.98 -10.52
CA VAL A 89 13.54 -0.48 -10.27
C VAL A 89 13.19 -0.61 -8.79
N MET A 90 13.49 -1.75 -8.16
CA MET A 90 13.23 -1.98 -6.74
C MET A 90 14.07 -1.05 -5.86
N ALA A 91 15.34 -0.82 -6.18
CA ALA A 91 16.19 0.12 -5.47
C ALA A 91 15.65 1.56 -5.58
N ALA A 92 15.22 1.98 -6.77
CA ALA A 92 14.59 3.28 -6.99
C ALA A 92 13.27 3.42 -6.21
N MET A 93 12.42 2.38 -6.21
CA MET A 93 11.19 2.36 -5.41
C MET A 93 11.47 2.49 -3.92
N VAL A 94 12.41 1.72 -3.39
CA VAL A 94 12.80 1.80 -1.97
C VAL A 94 13.29 3.20 -1.65
N LEU A 95 14.18 3.77 -2.47
CA LEU A 95 14.68 5.12 -2.25
C LEU A 95 13.56 6.16 -2.25
N VAL A 96 12.68 6.15 -3.26
CA VAL A 96 11.56 7.09 -3.36
C VAL A 96 10.60 6.93 -2.18
N LEU A 97 10.21 5.70 -1.83
CA LEU A 97 9.31 5.43 -0.71
C LEU A 97 9.94 5.80 0.63
N SER A 98 11.24 5.60 0.82
CA SER A 98 11.97 6.03 2.01
C SER A 98 11.95 7.56 2.11
N VAL A 99 12.26 8.28 1.04
CA VAL A 99 12.20 9.75 1.03
C VAL A 99 10.78 10.25 1.34
N ILE A 100 9.76 9.71 0.68
CA ILE A 100 8.36 10.11 0.91
C ILE A 100 7.96 9.82 2.37
N THR A 101 8.32 8.66 2.90
CA THR A 101 8.01 8.28 4.29
C THR A 101 8.73 9.20 5.27
N THR A 102 10.03 9.43 5.10
CA THR A 102 10.80 10.32 5.98
C THR A 102 10.27 11.74 5.95
N VAL A 103 10.01 12.29 4.76
CA VAL A 103 9.40 13.63 4.62
C VAL A 103 8.02 13.67 5.25
N GLY A 104 7.20 12.63 5.06
CA GLY A 104 5.88 12.54 5.68
C GLY A 104 5.93 12.50 7.21
N MET A 105 6.92 11.80 7.79
CA MET A 105 7.13 11.78 9.24
C MET A 105 7.57 13.15 9.77
N LEU A 106 8.48 13.83 9.07
CA LEU A 106 8.95 15.17 9.46
C LEU A 106 7.85 16.23 9.33
N LEU A 107 6.98 16.10 8.32
CA LEU A 107 5.85 16.99 8.06
C LEU A 107 4.53 16.49 8.66
N ALA A 108 4.58 15.56 9.62
CA ALA A 108 3.38 14.97 10.20
C ALA A 108 2.37 16.01 10.74
N PRO A 109 2.78 17.10 11.43
CA PRO A 109 1.83 18.12 11.87
C PRO A 109 1.09 18.80 10.72
N LEU A 110 1.79 19.11 9.63
CA LEU A 110 1.21 19.73 8.44
C LEU A 110 0.27 18.75 7.72
N LEU A 111 0.66 17.48 7.64
CA LEU A 111 -0.19 16.44 7.04
C LEU A 111 -1.48 16.23 7.84
N ILE A 112 -1.41 16.26 9.17
CA ILE A 112 -2.61 16.21 10.01
C ILE A 112 -3.52 17.40 9.73
N TRP A 113 -2.98 18.61 9.62
CA TRP A 113 -3.78 19.80 9.31
C TRP A 113 -4.49 19.69 7.95
N ILE A 114 -3.85 19.09 6.95
CA ILE A 114 -4.46 18.87 5.62
C ILE A 114 -5.50 17.75 5.63
N PHE A 115 -5.20 16.61 6.26
CA PHE A 115 -6.04 15.40 6.20
C PHE A 115 -7.13 15.37 7.28
N ALA A 116 -6.96 16.13 8.35
CA ALA A 116 -7.86 16.23 9.50
C ALA A 116 -7.82 17.65 10.11
N PRO A 117 -8.29 18.68 9.37
CA PRO A 117 -8.24 20.08 9.83
C PRO A 117 -9.00 20.32 11.14
N GLY A 118 -10.03 19.53 11.44
CA GLY A 118 -10.80 19.61 12.70
C GLY A 118 -10.08 19.07 13.94
N PHE A 119 -8.92 18.41 13.80
CA PHE A 119 -8.10 17.94 14.92
C PHE A 119 -7.13 19.01 15.45
N GLY A 120 -6.92 20.11 14.71
CA GLY A 120 -5.97 21.17 15.11
C GLY A 120 -6.53 22.17 16.12
N ASP A 121 -7.85 22.17 16.33
CA ASP A 121 -8.56 23.13 17.19
C ASP A 121 -8.94 22.57 18.57
N GLU A 122 -8.64 21.29 18.84
CA GLU A 122 -8.83 20.67 20.16
C GLU A 122 -7.46 20.49 20.86
N PRO A 123 -7.29 21.04 22.09
CA PRO A 123 -6.02 21.02 22.83
C PRO A 123 -5.59 19.63 23.31
#